data_AF-A0A2T4YBD9-F1
#
_entry.id   AF-A0A2T4YBD9-F1
#
_cell.length_a   1.000
_cell.length_b   1.000
_cell.length_c   1.000
_cell.angle_alpha   90.00
_cell.angle_beta   90.00
_cell.angle_gamma   90.00
#
_symmetry.space_group_name_H-M   'P 1'
#
loop_
_entity.id
_entity.type
_entity.pdbx_description
1 polymer ?
#
loop_
_entity_poly.entity_id
_entity_poly.type
_entity_poly.pdbx_seq_one_letter_code
_entity_poly.pdbx_strand_id
1 'polypeptide(L)'
;MVETGAMRQVVMTQGVMTIEGVTGRFAQGLGRHLRLSATGLRLVRGFARRDGRLDDDTRILGRASLIGDSLNRAGASGEASEIALTIRPLATGEDGRILLLLGFREGEDEAAGFFAEVFAASGVFEALRTDVLSGAAQVLSLSATTSLWVRENERDAVPGMPVAWHLGLEADGRRSAPARGLIETLDWHGTAAPVTPAPAHDEEPFEASADLLARINWSLKQVVLVLVFLLIVVALK
;
A
#
# COMPACT_ATOMS: atom_id res chain seq x y z
N MET A 1 -14.56 19.45 25.61
CA MET A 1 -15.91 18.85 25.68
C MET A 1 -15.73 17.38 25.36
N VAL A 2 -15.81 16.53 26.38
CA VAL A 2 -15.53 15.09 26.26
C VAL A 2 -16.81 14.44 25.71
N GLU A 3 -16.80 14.00 24.45
CA GLU A 3 -17.79 13.01 24.01
C GLU A 3 -17.41 11.68 24.67
N THR A 4 -17.92 11.48 25.87
CA THR A 4 -17.95 10.19 26.54
C THR A 4 -18.59 9.20 25.57
N GLY A 5 -17.90 8.11 25.25
CA GLY A 5 -18.33 7.08 24.29
C GLY A 5 -19.72 6.52 24.60
N ALA A 6 -20.74 7.22 24.11
CA ALA A 6 -22.11 6.79 24.12
C ALA A 6 -22.22 5.58 23.20
N MET A 7 -22.86 4.53 23.69
CA MET A 7 -23.19 3.36 22.88
C MET A 7 -24.05 3.83 21.71
N ARG A 8 -23.54 3.67 20.48
CA ARG A 8 -24.31 3.97 19.26
C ARG A 8 -24.91 2.68 18.73
N GLN A 9 -26.19 2.70 18.39
CA GLN A 9 -26.78 1.53 17.75
C GLN A 9 -26.18 1.33 16.35
N VAL A 10 -25.59 0.16 16.12
CA VAL A 10 -25.03 -0.23 14.82
C VAL A 10 -25.88 -1.36 14.25
N VAL A 11 -26.43 -1.15 13.06
CA VAL A 11 -27.16 -2.19 12.33
C VAL A 11 -26.39 -2.53 11.08
N MET A 12 -25.95 -3.79 10.99
CA MET A 12 -25.31 -4.37 9.81
C MET A 12 -26.28 -5.33 9.15
N THR A 13 -26.64 -5.09 7.90
CA THR A 13 -27.57 -5.95 7.14
C THR A 13 -27.16 -5.96 5.68
N GLN A 14 -27.02 -7.16 5.10
CA GLN A 14 -26.69 -7.35 3.67
C GLN A 14 -25.44 -6.57 3.19
N GLY A 15 -24.40 -6.48 4.02
CA GLY A 15 -23.16 -5.78 3.66
C GLY A 15 -23.25 -4.25 3.71
N VAL A 16 -24.31 -3.72 4.31
CA VAL A 16 -24.52 -2.30 4.59
C VAL A 16 -24.51 -2.07 6.10
N MET A 17 -23.79 -1.05 6.54
CA MET A 17 -23.72 -0.60 7.93
C MET A 17 -24.43 0.75 8.07
N THR A 18 -25.30 0.83 9.07
CA THR A 18 -25.96 2.07 9.49
C THR A 18 -25.64 2.33 10.94
N ILE A 19 -25.38 3.59 11.27
CA ILE A 19 -24.95 4.02 12.60
C ILE A 19 -25.92 5.11 13.06
N GLU A 20 -26.51 4.94 14.23
CA GLU A 20 -27.37 5.94 14.84
C GLU A 20 -26.65 7.30 14.99
N GLY A 21 -27.32 8.37 14.61
CA GLY A 21 -26.78 9.73 14.67
C GLY A 21 -25.78 10.10 13.56
N VAL A 22 -25.45 9.18 12.65
CA VAL A 22 -24.57 9.44 11.50
C VAL A 22 -25.40 9.50 10.22
N THR A 23 -25.26 10.58 9.46
CA THR A 23 -25.96 10.73 8.18
C THR A 23 -25.35 9.86 7.09
N GLY A 24 -26.20 9.04 6.47
CA GLY A 24 -25.84 8.16 5.37
C GLY A 24 -25.59 6.72 5.81
N ARG A 25 -25.34 5.86 4.82
CA ARG A 25 -25.04 4.45 5.03
C ARG A 25 -23.64 4.15 4.52
N PHE A 26 -23.07 3.08 5.04
CA PHE A 26 -21.77 2.58 4.63
C PHE A 26 -21.94 1.23 3.94
N ALA A 27 -21.20 0.99 2.86
CA ALA A 27 -21.15 -0.30 2.19
C ALA A 27 -19.70 -0.80 2.19
N GLN A 28 -19.49 -2.12 2.14
CA GLN A 28 -18.16 -2.64 1.89
C GLN A 28 -17.71 -2.24 0.47
N GLY A 29 -16.51 -1.67 0.36
CA GLY A 29 -15.94 -1.15 -0.89
C GLY A 29 -15.47 -2.27 -1.84
N LEU A 30 -16.40 -3.14 -2.23
CA LEU A 30 -16.14 -4.28 -3.10
C LEU A 30 -15.63 -3.78 -4.46
N GLY A 31 -14.43 -4.24 -4.87
CA GLY A 31 -13.88 -4.00 -6.20
C GLY A 31 -12.80 -2.90 -6.30
N ARG A 32 -12.38 -2.29 -5.18
CA ARG A 32 -11.27 -1.34 -5.16
C ARG A 32 -10.17 -1.79 -4.19
N HIS A 33 -8.92 -1.53 -4.57
CA HIS A 33 -7.78 -1.79 -3.71
C HIS A 33 -7.43 -0.56 -2.88
N LEU A 34 -7.22 -0.76 -1.59
CA LEU A 34 -6.54 0.21 -0.75
C LEU A 34 -5.08 0.29 -1.19
N ARG A 35 -4.54 1.50 -1.34
CA ARG A 35 -3.12 1.72 -1.65
C ARG A 35 -2.45 2.50 -0.54
N LEU A 36 -1.34 1.95 -0.01
CA LEU A 36 -0.51 2.61 0.99
C LEU A 36 0.90 2.80 0.45
N SER A 37 1.50 3.93 0.79
CA SER A 37 2.95 4.15 0.68
C SER A 37 3.53 4.33 2.07
N ALA A 38 4.67 3.71 2.35
CA ALA A 38 5.36 3.80 3.61
C ALA A 38 6.83 4.18 3.45
N THR A 39 7.31 4.95 4.42
CA THR A 39 8.70 5.43 4.49
C THR A 39 9.27 5.26 5.90
N GLY A 40 10.55 5.56 6.08
CA GLY A 40 11.22 5.46 7.38
C GLY A 40 11.30 4.01 7.87
N LEU A 41 11.45 3.06 6.94
CA LEU A 41 11.54 1.65 7.26
C LEU A 41 12.76 1.38 8.11
N ARG A 42 12.56 0.73 9.26
CA ARG A 42 13.64 0.34 10.17
C ARG A 42 13.40 -1.04 10.74
N LEU A 43 14.46 -1.84 10.79
CA LEU A 43 14.42 -3.15 11.42
C LEU A 43 14.53 -3.00 12.95
N VAL A 44 13.63 -3.66 13.66
CA VAL A 44 13.70 -3.85 15.11
C VAL A 44 13.86 -5.35 15.36
N ARG A 45 14.94 -5.71 16.06
CA ARG A 45 15.24 -7.09 16.44
C ARG A 45 15.05 -7.25 17.94
N GLY A 46 14.66 -8.43 18.36
CA GLY A 46 14.53 -8.76 19.78
C GLY A 46 13.77 -10.05 19.97
N PHE A 47 13.63 -10.42 21.24
CA PHE A 47 12.82 -11.54 21.65
C PHE A 47 11.77 -11.06 22.64
N ALA A 48 10.56 -11.57 22.53
CA ALA A 48 9.47 -11.27 23.44
C ALA A 48 8.97 -12.55 24.09
N ARG A 49 8.60 -12.47 25.37
CA ARG A 49 7.99 -13.60 26.05
C ARG A 49 6.51 -13.67 25.67
N ARG A 50 6.07 -14.78 25.07
CA ARG A 50 4.66 -15.07 24.76
C ARG A 50 4.32 -16.47 25.24
N ASP A 51 3.20 -16.60 25.94
CA ASP A 51 2.74 -17.89 26.49
C ASP A 51 3.82 -18.66 27.26
N GLY A 52 4.66 -17.92 28.01
CA GLY A 52 5.74 -18.47 28.80
C GLY A 52 7.02 -18.83 28.02
N ARG A 53 7.02 -18.80 26.69
CA ARG A 53 8.17 -19.06 25.80
C ARG A 53 8.80 -17.76 25.31
N LEU A 54 10.10 -17.81 25.02
CA LEU A 54 10.81 -16.69 24.40
C LEU A 54 10.76 -16.87 22.88
N ASP A 55 10.07 -15.97 22.18
CA ASP A 55 9.89 -16.02 20.74
C ASP A 55 10.63 -14.85 20.07
N ASP A 56 11.08 -15.08 18.84
CA ASP A 56 11.62 -14.01 17.99
C ASP A 56 10.52 -12.98 17.71
N ASP A 57 10.79 -11.71 18.03
CA ASP A 57 9.89 -10.58 17.86
C ASP A 57 10.43 -9.56 16.84
N THR A 58 11.30 -10.04 15.94
CA THR A 58 11.85 -9.27 14.83
C THR A 58 10.73 -8.75 13.93
N ARG A 59 10.79 -7.46 13.62
CA ARG A 59 9.78 -6.73 12.83
C ARG A 59 10.40 -5.54 12.12
N ILE A 60 9.74 -5.09 11.06
CA ILE A 60 10.08 -3.84 10.39
C ILE A 60 9.02 -2.81 10.76
N LEU A 61 9.45 -1.63 11.18
CA LEU A 61 8.57 -0.50 11.49
C LEU A 61 8.66 0.54 10.39
N GLY A 62 7.59 1.29 10.16
CA GLY A 62 7.56 2.40 9.22
C GLY A 62 6.39 3.35 9.48
N ARG A 63 6.28 4.36 8.62
CA ARG A 63 5.19 5.33 8.65
C ARG A 63 4.49 5.32 7.29
N ALA A 64 3.21 4.99 7.29
CA ALA A 64 2.42 4.81 6.09
C ALA A 64 1.39 5.92 5.91
N SER A 65 0.98 6.15 4.67
CA SER A 65 -0.08 7.06 4.26
C SER A 65 -0.83 6.47 3.06
N LEU A 66 -2.09 6.88 2.86
CA LEU A 66 -2.86 6.45 1.70
C LEU A 66 -2.43 7.22 0.44
N ILE A 67 -2.46 6.55 -0.70
CA ILE A 67 -2.12 7.15 -1.99
C ILE A 67 -3.41 7.61 -2.69
N GLY A 68 -3.74 8.89 -2.51
CA GLY A 68 -4.87 9.56 -3.16
C GLY A 68 -6.24 9.30 -2.51
N ASP A 69 -6.34 8.41 -1.53
CA ASP A 69 -7.56 8.14 -0.76
C ASP A 69 -7.40 8.67 0.68
N SER A 70 -8.48 8.67 1.46
CA SER A 70 -8.46 9.00 2.90
C SER A 70 -8.90 7.80 3.76
N LEU A 71 -8.44 7.75 5.01
CA LEU A 71 -8.85 6.73 5.99
C LEU A 71 -9.44 7.41 7.23
N ASN A 72 -10.62 6.95 7.62
CA ASN A 72 -11.43 7.53 8.68
C ASN A 72 -11.96 6.44 9.62
N ARG A 73 -12.61 6.85 10.70
CA ARG A 73 -13.42 5.99 11.55
C ARG A 73 -14.90 6.28 11.30
N ALA A 74 -15.72 5.24 11.12
CA ALA A 74 -17.13 5.43 10.87
C ALA A 74 -17.81 6.08 12.09
N GLY A 75 -18.46 7.23 11.86
CA GLY A 75 -19.14 8.00 12.89
C GLY A 75 -18.24 8.83 13.81
N ALA A 76 -16.92 8.79 13.67
CA ALA A 76 -16.04 9.67 14.43
C ALA A 76 -15.38 10.70 13.51
N SER A 77 -15.05 11.87 14.06
CA SER A 77 -14.22 12.84 13.37
C SER A 77 -12.76 12.41 13.38
N GLY A 78 -12.03 12.78 12.33
CA GLY A 78 -10.59 12.58 12.23
C GLY A 78 -10.21 11.67 11.07
N GLU A 79 -9.36 12.20 10.21
CA GLU A 79 -8.72 11.50 9.10
C GLU A 79 -7.31 11.05 9.52
N ALA A 80 -6.89 9.89 9.03
CA ALA A 80 -5.53 9.40 9.23
C ALA A 80 -4.53 10.25 8.44
N SER A 81 -3.74 11.09 9.14
CA SER A 81 -2.60 11.79 8.54
C SER A 81 -1.38 10.89 8.36
N GLU A 82 -1.16 9.99 9.31
CA GLU A 82 -0.09 9.01 9.32
C GLU A 82 -0.59 7.71 9.96
N ILE A 83 -0.12 6.58 9.45
CA ILE A 83 -0.50 5.24 9.91
C ILE A 83 0.78 4.55 10.37
N ALA A 84 0.82 4.14 11.64
CA ALA A 84 1.96 3.39 12.18
C ALA A 84 2.02 2.01 11.51
N LEU A 85 3.06 1.74 10.73
CA LEU A 85 3.24 0.47 10.02
C LEU A 85 4.13 -0.47 10.82
N THR A 86 3.70 -1.71 10.94
CA THR A 86 4.51 -2.83 11.45
C THR A 86 4.41 -4.01 10.50
N ILE A 87 5.54 -4.53 10.04
CA ILE A 87 5.62 -5.73 9.19
C ILE A 87 6.27 -6.84 10.00
N ARG A 88 5.63 -8.00 10.05
CA ARG A 88 6.05 -9.18 10.80
C ARG A 88 6.11 -10.39 9.89
N PRO A 89 6.99 -11.36 10.16
CA PRO A 89 6.91 -12.65 9.51
C PRO A 89 5.62 -13.35 9.95
N LEU A 90 4.89 -13.89 8.99
CA LEU A 90 3.80 -14.82 9.22
C LEU A 90 4.40 -16.18 9.61
N ALA A 91 3.81 -16.82 10.63
CA ALA A 91 4.29 -18.13 11.09
C ALA A 91 4.24 -19.15 9.95
N THR A 92 5.25 -20.03 9.88
CA THR A 92 5.41 -21.05 8.84
C THR A 92 4.14 -21.90 8.71
N GLY A 93 3.50 -21.88 7.53
CA GLY A 93 2.31 -22.68 7.25
C GLY A 93 1.31 -22.10 6.24
N GLU A 94 1.45 -20.85 5.80
CA GLU A 94 0.50 -20.23 4.85
C GLU A 94 1.06 -20.03 3.43
N ASP A 95 0.16 -20.14 2.45
CA ASP A 95 0.33 -20.20 0.98
C ASP A 95 1.00 -18.97 0.31
N GLY A 96 2.11 -18.44 0.84
CA GLY A 96 2.76 -17.24 0.28
C GLY A 96 1.91 -15.97 0.36
N ARG A 97 0.78 -16.01 1.08
CA ARG A 97 -0.14 -14.89 1.26
C ARG A 97 0.49 -13.84 2.15
N ILE A 98 0.12 -12.59 1.91
CA ILE A 98 0.50 -11.44 2.72
C ILE A 98 -0.78 -10.81 3.24
N LEU A 99 -0.93 -10.73 4.57
CA LEU A 99 -2.15 -10.26 5.22
C LEU A 99 -1.95 -8.84 5.75
N LEU A 100 -3.04 -8.07 5.74
CA LEU A 100 -3.10 -6.71 6.28
C LEU A 100 -4.17 -6.64 7.38
N LEU A 101 -3.82 -6.05 8.51
CA LEU A 101 -4.73 -5.64 9.56
C LEU A 101 -4.63 -4.12 9.73
N LEU A 102 -5.73 -3.41 9.52
CA LEU A 102 -5.84 -1.98 9.75
C LEU A 102 -6.74 -1.74 10.95
N GLY A 103 -6.34 -0.83 11.83
CA GLY A 103 -7.12 -0.52 13.01
C GLY A 103 -6.81 0.84 13.58
N PHE A 104 -7.47 1.11 14.70
CA PHE A 104 -7.27 2.33 15.48
C PHE A 104 -7.05 1.93 16.94
N ARG A 105 -5.99 2.44 17.56
CA ARG A 105 -5.74 2.28 19.00
C ARG A 105 -6.30 3.51 19.71
N GLU A 106 -7.25 3.28 20.60
CA GLU A 106 -7.75 4.29 21.53
C GLU A 106 -6.72 4.52 22.64
N GLY A 107 -6.51 5.77 23.06
CA GLY A 107 -5.59 6.14 24.13
C GLY A 107 -5.25 7.62 24.12
N GLU A 108 -4.65 8.10 25.20
CA GLU A 108 -4.10 9.48 25.29
C GLU A 108 -2.59 9.53 24.99
N ASP A 109 -1.96 8.37 24.85
CA ASP A 109 -0.51 8.23 24.62
C ASP A 109 -0.13 8.42 23.13
N GLU A 110 1.15 8.61 22.85
CA GLU A 110 1.71 8.66 21.48
C GLU A 110 1.41 7.41 20.63
N ALA A 111 1.00 6.30 21.27
CA ALA A 111 0.61 5.06 20.59
C ALA A 111 -0.85 5.07 20.08
N ALA A 112 -1.64 6.09 20.43
CA ALA A 112 -2.99 6.27 19.94
C ALA A 112 -2.99 6.70 18.46
N GLY A 113 -3.95 6.19 17.69
CA GLY A 113 -4.07 6.50 16.27
C GLY A 113 -4.21 5.28 15.38
N PHE A 114 -4.12 5.53 14.07
CA PHE A 114 -4.25 4.49 13.06
C PHE A 114 -2.98 3.64 12.97
N PHE A 115 -3.16 2.34 12.80
CA PHE A 115 -2.07 1.40 12.59
C PHE A 115 -2.37 0.43 11.46
N ALA A 116 -1.30 -0.04 10.83
CA ALA A 116 -1.31 -1.11 9.85
C ALA A 116 -0.31 -2.20 10.29
N GLU A 117 -0.80 -3.43 10.45
CA GLU A 117 0.02 -4.61 10.69
C GLU A 117 0.01 -5.50 9.45
N VAL A 118 1.19 -5.75 8.89
CA VAL A 118 1.40 -6.62 7.75
C VAL A 118 2.02 -7.92 8.23
N PHE A 119 1.41 -9.04 7.87
CA PHE A 119 1.96 -10.37 8.09
C PHE A 119 2.46 -10.91 6.76
N ALA A 120 3.78 -10.84 6.57
CA ALA A 120 4.43 -11.21 5.33
C ALA A 120 4.88 -12.67 5.36
N ALA A 121 4.71 -13.38 4.25
CA ALA A 121 5.33 -14.69 4.06
C ALA A 121 6.84 -14.63 4.33
N SER A 122 7.41 -15.66 4.95
CA SER A 122 8.79 -15.62 5.47
C SER A 122 9.82 -15.21 4.43
N GLY A 123 9.71 -15.71 3.19
CA GLY A 123 10.63 -15.34 2.10
C GLY A 123 10.56 -13.85 1.72
N VAL A 124 9.35 -13.29 1.70
CA VAL A 124 9.12 -11.86 1.43
C VAL A 124 9.68 -11.01 2.58
N PHE A 125 9.45 -11.42 3.82
CA PHE A 125 9.97 -10.73 4.99
C PHE A 125 11.50 -10.69 5.00
N GLU A 126 12.17 -11.81 4.73
CA GLU A 126 13.63 -11.88 4.72
C GLU A 126 14.27 -11.10 3.55
N ALA A 127 13.62 -11.09 2.37
CA ALA A 127 14.03 -10.23 1.25
C ALA A 127 13.95 -8.74 1.64
N LEU A 128 12.78 -8.29 2.11
CA LEU A 128 12.58 -6.91 2.54
C LEU A 128 13.52 -6.52 3.68
N ARG A 129 13.75 -7.41 4.65
CA ARG A 129 14.70 -7.21 5.75
C ARG A 129 16.11 -6.94 5.23
N THR A 130 16.55 -7.73 4.25
CA THR A 130 17.89 -7.56 3.64
C THR A 130 18.00 -6.20 2.96
N ASP A 131 16.98 -5.79 2.22
CA ASP A 131 16.97 -4.52 1.49
C ASP A 131 16.79 -3.30 2.40
N VAL A 132 16.07 -3.43 3.52
CA VAL A 132 16.01 -2.39 4.55
C VAL A 132 17.38 -2.18 5.20
N LEU A 133 18.13 -3.26 5.45
CA LEU A 133 19.47 -3.18 6.04
C LEU A 133 20.52 -2.61 5.08
N SER A 134 20.40 -2.89 3.78
CA SER A 134 21.30 -2.35 2.75
C SER A 134 20.92 -0.93 2.31
N GLY A 135 19.75 -0.42 2.72
CA GLY A 135 19.22 0.86 2.28
C GLY A 135 18.56 0.83 0.88
N ALA A 136 18.40 -0.37 0.30
CA ALA A 136 17.69 -0.61 -0.95
C ALA A 136 16.15 -0.59 -0.82
N ALA A 137 15.61 -0.59 0.40
CA ALA A 137 14.18 -0.44 0.69
C ALA A 137 13.94 0.78 1.60
N GLN A 138 13.72 1.94 0.99
CA GLN A 138 13.41 3.19 1.71
C GLN A 138 11.96 3.62 1.57
N VAL A 139 11.36 3.29 0.42
CA VAL A 139 9.94 3.47 0.13
C VAL A 139 9.34 2.10 -0.13
N LEU A 140 8.24 1.80 0.54
CA LEU A 140 7.42 0.61 0.34
C LEU A 140 6.06 1.06 -0.20
N SER A 141 5.55 0.37 -1.20
CA SER A 141 4.19 0.54 -1.71
C SER A 141 3.45 -0.77 -1.62
N LEU A 142 2.18 -0.74 -1.23
CA LEU A 142 1.33 -1.92 -1.21
C LEU A 142 -0.06 -1.62 -1.75
N SER A 143 -0.67 -2.65 -2.34
CA SER A 143 -2.10 -2.66 -2.69
C SER A 143 -2.79 -3.83 -2.00
N ALA A 144 -4.00 -3.61 -1.49
CA ALA A 144 -4.73 -4.63 -0.77
C ALA A 144 -6.24 -4.57 -1.03
N THR A 145 -6.85 -5.73 -1.20
CA THR A 145 -8.31 -5.88 -1.08
C THR A 145 -8.66 -5.95 0.39
N THR A 146 -9.58 -5.10 0.88
CA THR A 146 -9.86 -4.95 2.31
C THR A 146 -11.35 -5.05 2.64
N SER A 147 -11.66 -5.33 3.91
CA SER A 147 -13.00 -5.27 4.46
C SER A 147 -13.39 -3.86 4.96
N LEU A 148 -12.72 -2.81 4.49
CA LEU A 148 -13.03 -1.44 4.84
C LEU A 148 -14.39 -1.01 4.26
N TRP A 149 -14.97 -0.01 4.91
CA TRP A 149 -16.23 0.57 4.52
C TRP A 149 -16.01 1.85 3.70
N VAL A 150 -16.90 2.12 2.76
CA VAL A 150 -17.01 3.40 2.08
C VAL A 150 -18.42 3.94 2.28
N ARG A 151 -18.63 5.24 2.06
CA ARG A 151 -20.00 5.74 1.99
C ARG A 151 -20.73 5.09 0.83
N GLU A 152 -22.02 4.79 0.99
CA GLU A 152 -22.78 4.05 -0.02
C GLU A 152 -22.79 4.75 -1.40
N ASN A 153 -22.84 6.09 -1.42
CA ASN A 153 -22.76 6.87 -2.66
C ASN A 153 -21.37 6.85 -3.33
N GLU A 154 -20.33 6.44 -2.61
CA GLU A 154 -18.96 6.28 -3.12
C GLU A 154 -18.66 4.83 -3.54
N ARG A 155 -19.58 3.89 -3.28
CA ARG A 155 -19.39 2.46 -3.58
C ARG A 155 -19.03 2.23 -5.04
N ASP A 156 -19.74 2.89 -5.95
CA ASP A 156 -19.56 2.77 -7.39
C ASP A 156 -18.77 3.96 -7.97
N ALA A 157 -17.97 4.63 -7.14
CA ALA A 157 -17.13 5.73 -7.59
C ALA A 157 -16.19 5.27 -8.71
N VAL A 158 -16.11 6.08 -9.78
CA VAL A 158 -15.29 5.80 -10.97
C VAL A 158 -13.85 5.47 -10.56
N PRO A 159 -13.20 4.45 -11.17
CA PRO A 159 -11.80 4.16 -10.92
C PRO A 159 -10.92 5.40 -11.07
N GLY A 160 -10.04 5.63 -10.09
CA GLY A 160 -9.17 6.82 -10.06
C GLY A 160 -9.74 8.03 -9.32
N MET A 161 -11.03 8.04 -8.99
CA MET A 161 -11.59 9.06 -8.09
C MET A 161 -11.23 8.74 -6.63
N PRO A 162 -10.79 9.72 -5.84
CA PRO A 162 -10.46 9.54 -4.43
C PRO A 162 -11.70 9.10 -3.64
N VAL A 163 -11.55 8.16 -2.71
CA VAL A 163 -12.63 7.72 -1.81
C VAL A 163 -12.24 7.86 -0.34
N ALA A 164 -13.25 7.95 0.52
CA ALA A 164 -13.06 7.91 1.96
C ALA A 164 -13.28 6.49 2.49
N TRP A 165 -12.20 5.81 2.84
CA TRP A 165 -12.25 4.53 3.55
C TRP A 165 -12.56 4.76 5.03
N HIS A 166 -13.30 3.84 5.61
CA HIS A 166 -13.73 3.90 7.00
C HIS A 166 -13.50 2.56 7.69
N LEU A 167 -12.86 2.61 8.86
CA LEU A 167 -12.98 1.55 9.85
C LEU A 167 -14.43 1.47 10.32
N GLY A 168 -14.98 0.27 10.34
CA GLY A 168 -16.33 0.05 10.85
C GLY A 168 -16.39 0.21 12.36
N LEU A 169 -17.56 -0.02 12.94
CA LEU A 169 -17.72 -0.11 14.39
C LEU A 169 -17.83 -1.57 14.84
N GLU A 170 -17.36 -1.87 16.04
CA GLU A 170 -17.64 -3.14 16.71
C GLU A 170 -19.13 -3.27 17.04
N ALA A 171 -19.57 -4.49 17.37
CA ALA A 171 -20.98 -4.76 17.66
C ALA A 171 -21.53 -3.95 18.86
N ASP A 172 -20.65 -3.51 19.76
CA ASP A 172 -21.00 -2.64 20.88
C ASP A 172 -21.18 -1.17 20.48
N GLY A 173 -20.79 -0.79 19.26
CA GLY A 173 -20.87 0.56 18.73
C GLY A 173 -19.93 1.57 19.40
N ARG A 174 -19.00 1.12 20.25
CA ARG A 174 -18.12 2.00 21.04
C ARG A 174 -16.75 2.14 20.42
N ARG A 175 -16.24 1.08 19.80
CA ARG A 175 -14.89 1.02 19.24
C ARG A 175 -14.91 0.81 17.75
N SER A 176 -13.84 1.24 17.09
CA SER A 176 -13.63 0.92 15.68
C SER A 176 -13.26 -0.54 15.52
N ALA A 177 -14.01 -1.26 14.69
CA ALA A 177 -13.67 -2.61 14.31
C ALA A 177 -12.46 -2.60 13.36
N PRO A 178 -11.44 -3.43 13.60
CA PRO A 178 -10.30 -3.52 12.70
C PRO A 178 -10.73 -4.12 11.36
N ALA A 179 -10.17 -3.59 10.27
CA ALA A 179 -10.36 -4.11 8.93
C ALA A 179 -9.25 -5.10 8.58
N ARG A 180 -9.63 -6.19 7.91
CA ARG A 180 -8.70 -7.19 7.40
C ARG A 180 -8.55 -7.03 5.89
N GLY A 181 -7.39 -7.36 5.37
CA GLY A 181 -7.14 -7.33 3.95
C GLY A 181 -6.14 -8.37 3.49
N LEU A 182 -6.18 -8.64 2.20
CA LEU A 182 -5.20 -9.45 1.48
C LEU A 182 -4.36 -8.49 0.64
N ILE A 183 -3.05 -8.49 0.85
CA ILE A 183 -2.12 -7.71 0.04
C ILE A 183 -1.89 -8.44 -1.27
N GLU A 184 -2.08 -7.73 -2.38
CA GLU A 184 -1.95 -8.26 -3.73
C GLU A 184 -0.62 -7.85 -4.35
N THR A 185 -0.16 -6.62 -4.09
CA THR A 185 1.17 -6.16 -4.49
C THR A 185 1.91 -5.58 -3.29
N LEU A 186 3.21 -5.87 -3.22
CA LEU A 186 4.13 -5.33 -2.23
C LEU A 186 5.46 -5.05 -2.91
N ASP A 187 5.75 -3.78 -3.14
CA ASP A 187 6.90 -3.32 -3.91
C ASP A 187 7.75 -2.38 -3.04
N TRP A 188 9.07 -2.43 -3.17
CA TRP A 188 9.96 -1.48 -2.48
C TRP A 188 11.12 -1.06 -3.36
N HIS A 189 11.64 0.13 -3.08
CA HIS A 189 12.82 0.67 -3.73
C HIS A 189 13.58 1.63 -2.81
N GLY A 190 14.84 1.86 -3.13
CA GLY A 190 15.64 2.91 -2.51
C GLY A 190 15.16 4.27 -3.01
N THR A 191 15.46 5.35 -2.29
CA THR A 191 15.46 6.65 -2.95
C THR A 191 16.68 6.66 -3.87
N ALA A 192 16.49 7.05 -5.13
CA ALA A 192 17.62 7.31 -5.99
C ALA A 192 18.54 8.28 -5.24
N ALA A 193 19.83 7.94 -5.12
CA ALA A 193 20.79 8.89 -4.60
C ALA A 193 20.59 10.20 -5.40
N PRO A 194 20.53 11.36 -4.74
CA PRO A 194 20.57 12.61 -5.49
C PRO A 194 21.80 12.49 -6.38
N VAL A 195 21.58 12.54 -7.70
CA VAL A 195 22.67 12.68 -8.64
C VAL A 195 23.31 14.01 -8.29
N THR A 196 24.33 13.98 -7.44
CA THR A 196 25.25 15.10 -7.31
C THR A 196 25.70 15.35 -8.74
N PRO A 197 25.37 16.51 -9.35
CA PRO A 197 25.95 16.82 -10.64
C PRO A 197 27.45 16.69 -10.46
N ALA A 198 28.06 15.74 -11.18
CA ALA A 198 29.49 15.63 -11.19
C ALA A 198 30.04 17.03 -11.48
N PRO A 199 31.10 17.50 -10.79
CA PRO A 199 31.70 18.78 -11.12
C PRO A 199 31.96 18.76 -12.62
N ALA A 200 31.33 19.71 -13.33
CA ALA A 200 31.40 19.83 -14.77
C ALA A 200 32.87 19.70 -15.18
N HIS A 201 33.23 18.52 -15.66
CA HIS A 201 34.45 18.36 -16.43
C HIS A 201 34.09 18.90 -17.80
N ASP A 202 34.96 19.80 -18.25
CA ASP A 202 34.85 20.53 -19.49
C ASP A 202 34.42 19.63 -20.66
N GLU A 203 33.64 20.25 -21.54
CA GLU A 203 32.98 19.73 -22.72
C GLU A 203 33.78 18.66 -23.49
N GLU A 204 33.20 17.46 -23.64
CA GLU A 204 33.38 16.64 -24.83
C GLU A 204 32.02 16.38 -25.48
N PRO A 205 31.89 16.50 -26.82
CA PRO A 205 30.65 16.94 -27.45
C PRO A 205 29.64 15.81 -27.66
N PHE A 206 28.38 16.21 -27.61
CA PHE A 206 27.14 15.47 -27.82
C PHE A 206 26.96 14.91 -29.27
N GLU A 207 28.04 14.53 -29.96
CA GLU A 207 28.00 14.04 -31.35
C GLU A 207 27.80 12.52 -31.45
N ALA A 208 28.25 11.74 -30.46
CA ALA A 208 28.20 10.28 -30.53
C ALA A 208 26.79 9.67 -30.44
N SER A 209 25.84 10.35 -29.77
CA SER A 209 24.48 9.86 -29.53
C SER A 209 23.52 10.17 -30.69
N ALA A 210 23.70 11.30 -31.38
CA ALA A 210 22.90 11.67 -32.54
C ALA A 210 23.15 10.75 -33.75
N ASP A 211 24.42 10.38 -33.97
CA ASP A 211 24.80 9.44 -35.04
C ASP A 211 24.29 8.02 -34.77
N LEU A 212 24.24 7.60 -33.50
CA LEU A 212 23.66 6.31 -33.10
C LEU A 212 22.15 6.26 -33.35
N LEU A 213 21.41 7.32 -33.00
CA LEU A 213 19.97 7.44 -33.27
C LEU A 213 19.67 7.50 -34.78
N ALA A 214 20.48 8.23 -35.55
CA ALA A 214 20.35 8.28 -37.01
C ALA A 214 20.59 6.91 -37.66
N ARG A 215 21.58 6.15 -37.17
CA ARG A 215 21.91 4.80 -37.66
C ARG A 215 20.83 3.77 -37.32
N ILE A 216 20.22 3.85 -36.14
CA ILE A 216 19.09 3.00 -35.73
C ILE A 216 17.84 3.29 -36.58
N ASN A 217 17.52 4.57 -36.80
CA ASN A 217 16.37 4.95 -37.62
C ASN A 217 16.54 4.50 -39.09
N TRP A 218 17.78 4.51 -39.60
CA TRP A 218 18.07 4.06 -40.95
C TRP A 218 18.00 2.53 -41.10
N SER A 219 18.50 1.76 -40.14
CA SER A 219 18.40 0.29 -40.19
C SER A 219 16.96 -0.19 -40.06
N LEU A 220 16.13 0.48 -39.25
CA LEU A 220 14.71 0.15 -39.09
C LEU A 220 13.93 0.36 -40.39
N LYS A 221 14.20 1.44 -41.13
CA LYS A 221 13.59 1.67 -42.45
C LYS A 221 13.93 0.57 -43.45
N GLN A 222 15.17 0.07 -43.44
CA GLN A 222 15.58 -1.02 -44.33
C GLN A 222 14.88 -2.33 -44.00
N VAL A 223 14.75 -2.67 -42.71
CA VAL A 223 14.04 -3.88 -42.27
C VAL A 223 12.57 -3.84 -42.72
N VAL A 224 11.89 -2.70 -42.52
CA VAL A 224 10.49 -2.52 -42.95
C VAL A 224 10.35 -2.69 -44.47
N LEU A 225 11.27 -2.13 -45.26
CA LEU A 225 11.22 -2.21 -46.72
C LEU A 225 11.39 -3.64 -47.24
N VAL A 226 12.29 -4.43 -46.63
CA VAL A 226 12.46 -5.86 -46.95
C VAL A 226 11.21 -6.65 -46.57
N LEU A 227 10.59 -6.34 -45.44
CA LEU A 227 9.37 -7.01 -44.95
C LEU A 227 8.18 -6.75 -45.90
N VAL A 228 8.02 -5.51 -46.37
CA VAL A 228 7.02 -5.16 -47.39
C VAL A 228 7.30 -5.89 -48.70
N PHE A 229 8.56 -5.96 -49.13
CA PHE A 229 8.93 -6.68 -50.36
C PHE A 229 8.62 -8.18 -50.26
N LEU A 230 8.92 -8.82 -49.12
CA LEU A 230 8.56 -10.21 -48.87
C LEU A 230 7.05 -10.43 -48.90
N LEU A 231 6.27 -9.53 -48.30
CA LEU A 231 4.81 -9.60 -48.34
C LEU A 231 4.26 -9.50 -49.77
N ILE A 232 4.85 -8.64 -50.61
CA ILE A 232 4.48 -8.53 -52.03
C ILE A 232 4.81 -9.84 -52.77
N VAL A 233 5.99 -10.41 -52.57
CA VAL A 233 6.40 -11.67 -53.22
C VAL A 233 5.50 -12.85 -52.81
N VAL A 234 5.09 -12.92 -51.53
CA VAL A 234 4.14 -13.93 -51.05
C VAL A 234 2.75 -13.73 -51.65
N ALA A 235 2.30 -12.48 -51.84
CA ALA A 235 1.00 -12.18 -52.43
C ALA A 235 0.93 -12.41 -53.95
N LEU A 236 2.07 -12.42 -54.66
CA LEU A 236 2.14 -12.72 -56.10
C LEU A 236 2.30 -14.21 -56.43
N LYS A 237 2.31 -15.09 -55.42
CA LYS A 237 2.40 -16.54 -55.59
C LYS A 237 1.07 -17.21 -55.27
#